data_AF-A0ABD5WJZ5-F1
#
_entry.id   AF-A0ABD5WJZ5-F1
#
_cell.length_a   1.000
_cell.length_b   1.000
_cell.length_c   1.000
_cell.angle_alpha   90.00
_cell.angle_beta   90.00
_cell.angle_gamma   90.00
#
_symmetry.space_group_name_H-M   'P 1'
#
loop_
_entity.id
_entity.type
_entity.pdbx_description
1 polymer ?
#
loop_
_entity_poly.entity_id
_entity_poly.type
_entity_poly.pdbx_seq_one_letter_code
_entity_poly.pdbx_strand_id
1 'polypeptide(L)'
;MEINSPEHIVVEVKARSNGRVNSLEVTNVDKHRRQRGADHAIVVAPGFAPKVIDNAETTDLTTIAVDDLVKLLDRRDQYAVPPEEILALLTRTGAFQDDRLDILDESIQDRIAAGETLLSIIRALERADGSVETAEDVRWIVVGMEDSNDIPTTEEIRSALQLLAHPSVGVVKQDQEGYRVTTDYENGVQLVRSLGKVVQPSKK
;
A
#
# COMPACT_ATOMS: atom_id res chain seq x y z
N MET A 1 3.04 8.82 -5.38
CA MET A 1 3.68 10.14 -5.27
C MET A 1 4.67 10.03 -4.12
N GLU A 2 5.95 10.26 -4.36
CA GLU A 2 6.96 10.23 -3.30
C GLU A 2 6.93 11.57 -2.54
N ILE A 3 6.87 11.54 -1.20
CA ILE A 3 6.84 12.76 -0.38
C ILE A 3 8.25 13.36 -0.35
N ASN A 4 8.52 14.26 -1.30
CA ASN A 4 9.81 14.92 -1.47
C ASN A 4 9.97 16.19 -0.63
N SER A 5 8.88 16.65 -0.01
CA SER A 5 8.82 17.80 0.89
C SER A 5 7.78 17.56 1.96
N PRO A 6 7.96 18.10 3.18
CA PRO A 6 6.96 17.96 4.24
C PRO A 6 5.59 18.49 3.79
N GLU A 7 4.54 17.69 3.91
CA GLU A 7 3.16 18.19 3.81
C GLU A 7 2.71 18.73 5.17
N HIS A 8 2.13 19.92 5.17
CA HIS A 8 1.66 20.57 6.40
C HIS A 8 0.14 20.40 6.51
N ILE A 9 -0.29 19.61 7.49
CA ILE A 9 -1.71 19.30 7.69
C ILE A 9 -2.16 19.81 9.04
N VAL A 10 -3.31 20.49 9.06
CA VAL A 10 -4.01 20.79 10.31
C VAL A 10 -4.91 19.61 10.66
N VAL A 11 -4.68 19.02 11.83
CA VAL A 11 -5.57 18.01 12.39
C VAL A 11 -6.32 18.61 13.57
N GLU A 12 -7.65 18.60 13.50
CA GLU A 12 -8.51 19.12 14.55
C GLU A 12 -9.39 18.01 15.12
N VAL A 13 -9.29 17.79 16.43
CA VAL A 13 -10.07 16.75 17.12
C VAL A 13 -11.28 17.37 17.79
N LYS A 14 -12.46 16.81 17.54
CA LYS A 14 -13.74 17.24 18.14
C LYS A 14 -14.33 16.12 18.97
N ALA A 15 -14.25 16.26 20.30
CA ALA A 15 -14.96 15.41 21.24
C ALA A 15 -16.38 15.94 21.48
N ARG A 16 -17.35 15.03 21.51
CA ARG A 16 -18.75 15.33 21.87
C ARG A 16 -19.29 14.25 22.79
N SER A 17 -19.91 14.66 23.90
CA SER A 17 -20.49 13.74 24.89
C SER A 17 -21.65 12.89 24.35
N ASN A 18 -22.31 13.36 23.29
CA ASN A 18 -23.37 12.64 22.57
C ASN A 18 -22.85 11.80 21.39
N GLY A 19 -21.53 11.66 21.23
CA GLY A 19 -20.89 10.81 20.22
C GLY A 19 -20.96 11.30 18.78
N ARG A 20 -21.51 12.49 18.48
CA ARG A 20 -21.57 13.02 17.09
C ARG A 20 -21.40 14.53 17.00
N VAL A 21 -20.69 14.99 15.97
CA VAL A 21 -20.56 16.39 15.59
C VAL A 21 -21.75 16.78 14.70
N ASN A 22 -22.68 17.55 15.27
CA ASN A 22 -23.90 18.00 14.59
C ASN A 22 -23.71 19.30 13.80
N SER A 23 -22.70 20.09 14.15
CA SER A 23 -22.30 21.28 13.44
C SER A 23 -20.78 21.43 13.50
N LEU A 24 -20.20 21.82 12.37
CA LEU A 24 -18.80 22.17 12.22
C LEU A 24 -18.74 23.59 11.68
N GLU A 25 -18.03 24.49 12.38
CA GLU A 25 -17.74 25.83 11.87
C GLU A 25 -16.60 25.74 10.87
N VAL A 26 -16.90 25.26 9.66
CA VAL A 26 -15.92 24.98 8.61
C VAL A 26 -15.05 26.21 8.29
N THR A 27 -15.64 27.41 8.33
CA THR A 27 -14.92 28.68 8.14
C THR A 27 -13.80 28.89 9.16
N ASN A 28 -13.97 28.43 10.40
CA ASN A 28 -12.94 28.54 11.42
C ASN A 28 -11.80 27.53 11.21
N VAL A 29 -12.13 26.32 10.73
CA VAL A 29 -11.13 25.30 10.38
C VAL A 29 -10.30 25.76 9.18
N ASP A 30 -10.94 26.26 8.11
CA ASP A 30 -10.23 26.79 6.95
C ASP A 30 -9.39 28.02 7.29
N LYS A 31 -9.92 28.92 8.13
CA LYS A 31 -9.12 30.03 8.66
C LYS A 31 -7.89 29.54 9.42
N HIS A 32 -8.03 28.51 10.26
CA HIS A 32 -6.91 27.94 11.01
C HIS A 32 -5.87 27.31 10.09
N ARG A 33 -6.31 26.53 9.10
CA ARG A 33 -5.47 25.94 8.05
C ARG A 33 -4.63 27.00 7.34
N ARG A 34 -5.27 28.07 6.85
CA ARG A 34 -4.58 29.18 6.17
C ARG A 34 -3.61 29.92 7.08
N GLN A 35 -3.97 30.17 8.34
CA GLN A 35 -3.08 30.80 9.33
C GLN A 35 -1.84 29.96 9.64
N ARG A 36 -1.95 28.63 9.55
CA ARG A 36 -0.84 27.70 9.77
C ARG A 36 -0.04 27.41 8.50
N GLY A 37 -0.44 27.94 7.34
CA GLY A 37 0.17 27.62 6.05
C GLY A 37 0.04 26.14 5.68
N ALA A 38 -1.03 25.49 6.15
CA ALA A 38 -1.28 24.09 5.90
C ALA A 38 -1.98 23.87 4.55
N ASP A 39 -1.61 22.80 3.87
CA ASP A 39 -2.13 22.40 2.57
C ASP A 39 -3.56 21.87 2.73
N HIS A 40 -3.80 21.08 3.78
CA HIS A 40 -5.09 20.43 4.03
C HIS A 40 -5.54 20.51 5.50
N ALA A 41 -6.83 20.30 5.74
CA ALA A 41 -7.40 20.17 7.07
C ALA A 41 -8.15 18.85 7.24
N ILE A 42 -7.90 18.17 8.36
CA ILE A 42 -8.57 16.91 8.74
C ILE A 42 -9.27 17.13 10.07
N VAL A 43 -10.56 16.81 10.14
CA VAL A 43 -11.34 16.84 11.37
C VAL A 43 -11.64 15.41 11.81
N VAL A 44 -11.23 15.08 13.03
CA VAL A 44 -11.45 13.76 13.65
C VAL A 44 -12.51 13.89 14.73
N ALA A 45 -13.54 13.03 14.70
CA ALA A 45 -14.58 13.00 15.72
C ALA A 45 -15.16 11.60 15.89
N PRO A 46 -15.88 11.29 16.99
CA PRO A 46 -16.54 9.99 17.13
C PRO A 46 -17.58 9.71 16.03
N GLY A 47 -18.13 10.75 15.40
CA GLY A 47 -18.99 10.65 14.22
C GLY A 47 -19.49 12.01 13.77
N PHE A 48 -20.11 12.08 12.60
CA PHE A 48 -20.60 13.32 11.97
C PHE A 48 -22.07 13.22 11.59
N ALA A 49 -22.82 14.32 11.69
CA ALA A 49 -24.16 14.40 11.13
C ALA A 49 -24.09 14.55 9.59
N PRO A 50 -25.09 14.09 8.82
CA PRO A 50 -25.08 14.17 7.35
C PRO A 50 -24.76 15.58 6.82
N LYS A 51 -25.37 16.61 7.41
CA LYS A 51 -25.09 18.00 7.05
C LYS A 51 -23.61 18.41 7.17
N VAL A 52 -22.87 17.82 8.11
CA VAL A 52 -21.44 18.10 8.27
C VAL A 52 -20.61 17.37 7.21
N ILE A 53 -21.05 16.17 6.81
CA ILE A 53 -20.46 15.41 5.70
C ILE A 53 -20.66 16.17 4.37
N ASP A 54 -21.89 16.59 4.07
CA ASP A 54 -22.21 17.36 2.85
C ASP A 54 -21.39 18.66 2.76
N ASN A 55 -21.20 19.33 3.90
CA ASN A 55 -20.37 20.52 3.96
C ASN A 55 -18.89 20.20 3.66
N ALA A 56 -18.37 19.08 4.17
CA ALA A 56 -16.98 18.68 3.93
C ALA A 56 -16.72 18.38 2.45
N GLU A 57 -17.70 17.92 1.68
CA GLU A 57 -17.55 17.69 0.24
C GLU A 57 -17.35 18.98 -0.56
N THR A 58 -17.83 20.10 -0.03
CA THR A 58 -17.81 21.40 -0.71
C THR A 58 -16.71 22.34 -0.20
N THR A 59 -15.88 21.87 0.73
CA THR A 59 -14.80 22.64 1.36
C THR A 59 -13.55 21.79 1.45
N ASP A 60 -12.35 22.31 1.15
CA ASP A 60 -11.06 21.58 1.19
C ASP A 60 -10.69 21.03 2.58
N LEU A 61 -11.44 20.03 3.03
CA LEU A 61 -11.44 19.48 4.37
C LEU A 61 -11.88 18.03 4.31
N THR A 62 -11.22 17.20 5.12
CA THR A 62 -11.60 15.80 5.33
C THR A 62 -12.26 15.65 6.69
N THR A 63 -13.39 14.96 6.77
CA THR A 63 -13.95 14.49 8.06
C THR A 63 -13.77 13.00 8.18
N ILE A 64 -13.18 12.53 9.29
CA ILE A 64 -12.95 11.09 9.53
C ILE A 64 -13.46 10.70 10.91
N ALA A 65 -14.30 9.66 10.96
CA ALA A 65 -14.76 9.12 12.23
C ALA A 65 -13.62 8.38 12.94
N VAL A 66 -13.63 8.34 14.27
CA VAL A 66 -12.61 7.62 15.05
C VAL A 66 -12.53 6.15 14.63
N ASP A 67 -13.67 5.50 14.43
CA ASP A 67 -13.71 4.08 14.03
C ASP A 67 -13.02 3.85 12.67
N ASP A 68 -13.22 4.74 11.69
CA ASP A 68 -12.60 4.65 10.38
C ASP A 68 -11.10 5.00 10.42
N LEU A 69 -10.70 5.93 11.29
CA LEU A 69 -9.28 6.20 11.55
C LEU A 69 -8.59 4.98 12.18
N VAL A 70 -9.24 4.27 13.11
CA VAL A 70 -8.71 3.04 13.69
C VAL A 70 -8.57 1.97 12.60
N LYS A 71 -9.60 1.74 11.78
CA LYS A 71 -9.55 0.80 10.64
C LYS A 71 -8.39 1.10 9.68
N LEU A 72 -8.12 2.37 9.40
CA LEU A 72 -7.02 2.82 8.55
C LEU A 72 -5.65 2.53 9.18
N LEU A 73 -5.49 2.85 10.47
CA LEU A 73 -4.24 2.62 11.21
C LEU A 73 -3.96 1.13 11.40
N ASP A 74 -4.98 0.31 11.66
CA ASP A 74 -4.84 -1.14 11.78
C ASP A 74 -4.30 -1.75 10.48
N ARG A 75 -4.81 -1.32 9.31
CA ARG A 75 -4.30 -1.75 7.99
C ARG A 75 -2.86 -1.31 7.78
N ARG A 76 -2.54 -0.06 8.13
CA ARG A 76 -1.18 0.47 8.03
C ARG A 76 -0.20 -0.39 8.82
N ASP A 77 -0.54 -0.72 10.04
CA ASP A 77 0.33 -1.49 10.94
C ASP A 77 0.39 -2.97 10.53
N GLN A 78 -0.72 -3.55 10.07
CA GLN A 78 -0.78 -4.95 9.64
C GLN A 78 -0.05 -5.20 8.31
N TYR A 79 -0.20 -4.32 7.32
CA TYR A 79 0.27 -4.53 5.95
C TYR A 79 1.43 -3.62 5.55
N ALA A 80 1.99 -2.86 6.48
CA ALA A 80 3.04 -1.86 6.22
C ALA A 80 2.66 -0.96 5.04
N VAL A 81 1.47 -0.36 5.11
CA VAL A 81 1.01 0.60 4.10
C VAL A 81 1.92 1.83 4.15
N PRO A 82 2.48 2.27 3.01
CA PRO A 82 3.37 3.41 2.98
C PRO A 82 2.62 4.70 3.39
N PRO A 83 3.28 5.63 4.11
CA PRO A 83 2.66 6.89 4.51
C PRO A 83 2.04 7.69 3.36
N GLU A 84 2.60 7.59 2.16
CA GLU A 84 2.16 8.23 0.92
C GLU A 84 0.73 7.82 0.54
N GLU A 85 0.41 6.53 0.64
CA GLU A 85 -0.93 5.99 0.33
C GLU A 85 -1.94 6.46 1.38
N ILE A 86 -1.57 6.39 2.67
CA ILE A 86 -2.41 6.87 3.78
C ILE A 86 -2.70 8.37 3.62
N LEU A 87 -1.67 9.15 3.31
CA LEU A 87 -1.76 10.59 3.11
C LEU A 87 -2.71 10.94 1.98
N ALA A 88 -2.57 10.26 0.83
CA ALA A 88 -3.43 10.46 -0.33
C ALA A 88 -4.91 10.18 -0.04
N LEU A 89 -5.23 9.26 0.88
CA LEU A 89 -6.62 9.01 1.30
C LEU A 89 -7.13 10.06 2.28
N LEU A 90 -6.27 10.53 3.17
CA LEU A 90 -6.59 11.52 4.21
C LEU A 90 -6.72 12.95 3.65
N THR A 91 -6.05 13.28 2.55
CA THR A 91 -6.08 14.61 1.92
C THR A 91 -7.13 14.75 0.82
N ARG A 92 -7.89 13.69 0.51
CA ARG A 92 -9.08 13.80 -0.34
C ARG A 92 -10.20 14.54 0.38
N THR A 93 -10.64 15.65 -0.18
CA THR A 93 -11.79 16.44 0.30
C THR A 93 -13.05 15.58 0.49
N GLY A 94 -13.86 15.89 1.51
CA GLY A 94 -15.09 15.17 1.83
C GLY A 94 -14.98 14.21 3.02
N ALA A 95 -16.04 13.45 3.26
CA ALA A 95 -16.01 12.44 4.32
C ALA A 95 -15.10 11.25 3.94
N PHE A 96 -14.33 10.80 4.90
CA PHE A 96 -13.64 9.53 4.83
C PHE A 96 -14.65 8.43 5.15
N GLN A 97 -14.98 7.62 4.14
CA GLN A 97 -15.95 6.53 4.23
C GLN A 97 -15.32 5.22 3.79
N ASP A 98 -16.09 4.12 3.89
CA ASP A 98 -15.61 2.77 3.58
C ASP A 98 -15.11 2.63 2.12
N ASP A 99 -15.64 3.42 1.17
CA ASP A 99 -15.16 3.46 -0.22
C ASP A 99 -13.67 3.81 -0.35
N ARG A 100 -13.13 4.64 0.55
CA ARG A 100 -11.70 4.96 0.60
C ARG A 100 -10.89 3.82 1.20
N LEU A 101 -11.46 3.08 2.15
CA LEU A 101 -10.84 1.87 2.69
C LEU A 101 -10.82 0.76 1.65
N ASP A 102 -11.85 0.65 0.82
CA ASP A 102 -11.90 -0.33 -0.28
C ASP A 102 -10.76 -0.09 -1.28
N ILE A 103 -10.47 1.17 -1.62
CA ILE A 103 -9.32 1.54 -2.47
C ILE A 103 -7.99 1.12 -1.83
N LEU A 104 -7.87 1.29 -0.51
CA LEU A 104 -6.68 0.84 0.21
C LEU A 104 -6.57 -0.68 0.22
N ASP A 105 -7.68 -1.36 0.45
CA ASP A 105 -7.74 -2.81 0.50
C ASP A 105 -7.40 -3.43 -0.86
N GLU A 106 -7.84 -2.83 -1.97
CA GLU A 106 -7.43 -3.19 -3.34
C GLU A 106 -5.90 -3.09 -3.51
N SER A 107 -5.31 -1.95 -3.14
CA SER A 107 -3.85 -1.76 -3.21
C SER A 107 -3.08 -2.73 -2.30
N ILE A 108 -3.65 -3.12 -1.16
CA ILE A 108 -3.06 -4.13 -0.28
C ILE A 108 -3.11 -5.51 -0.95
N GLN A 109 -4.25 -5.88 -1.54
CA GLN A 109 -4.39 -7.16 -2.23
C GLN A 109 -3.44 -7.26 -3.43
N ASP A 110 -3.31 -6.20 -4.23
CA ASP A 110 -2.36 -6.16 -5.35
C ASP A 110 -0.92 -6.44 -4.88
N ARG A 111 -0.52 -5.85 -3.75
CA ARG A 111 0.82 -6.08 -3.16
C ARG A 111 0.98 -7.50 -2.63
N ILE A 112 -0.07 -8.09 -2.05
CA ILE A 112 -0.07 -9.48 -1.59
C ILE A 112 0.09 -10.42 -2.79
N ALA A 113 -0.73 -10.25 -3.83
CA ALA A 113 -0.70 -11.04 -5.05
C ALA A 113 0.66 -10.94 -5.77
N ALA A 114 1.26 -9.75 -5.83
CA ALA A 114 2.61 -9.57 -6.35
C ALA A 114 3.66 -10.33 -5.51
N GLY A 115 3.52 -10.31 -4.18
CA GLY A 115 4.35 -11.10 -3.26
C GLY A 115 4.23 -12.60 -3.50
N GLU A 116 3.01 -13.11 -3.66
CA GLU A 116 2.74 -14.51 -3.98
C GLU A 116 3.34 -14.91 -5.33
N THR A 117 3.20 -14.05 -6.34
CA THR A 117 3.82 -14.24 -7.67
C THR A 117 5.33 -14.42 -7.57
N LEU A 118 6.02 -13.59 -6.78
CA LEU A 118 7.46 -13.73 -6.55
C LEU A 118 7.80 -15.10 -5.96
N LEU A 119 7.03 -15.57 -4.98
CA LEU A 119 7.26 -16.86 -4.34
C LEU A 119 6.99 -18.04 -5.29
N SER A 120 5.92 -17.96 -6.08
CA SER A 120 5.58 -18.99 -7.08
C SER A 120 6.64 -19.10 -8.16
N ILE A 121 7.24 -17.99 -8.60
CA ILE A 121 8.38 -18.01 -9.54
C ILE A 121 9.60 -18.71 -8.94
N ILE A 122 9.95 -18.43 -7.68
CA ILE A 122 11.10 -19.07 -7.03
C ILE A 122 10.87 -20.59 -6.98
N ARG A 123 9.67 -21.04 -6.60
CA ARG A 123 9.34 -22.48 -6.59
C ARG A 123 9.35 -23.10 -7.98
N ALA A 124 8.84 -22.40 -8.99
CA ALA A 124 8.80 -22.88 -10.36
C ALA A 124 10.22 -23.11 -10.91
N LEU A 125 11.12 -22.16 -10.70
CA LEU A 125 12.51 -22.26 -11.12
C LEU A 125 13.30 -23.32 -10.32
N GLU A 126 13.00 -23.51 -9.03
CA GLU A 126 13.59 -24.61 -8.24
C GLU A 126 13.12 -25.97 -8.77
N ARG A 127 11.83 -26.11 -9.10
CA ARG A 127 11.25 -27.35 -9.64
C ARG A 127 11.76 -27.70 -11.05
N ALA A 128 12.09 -26.70 -11.86
CA ALA A 128 12.64 -26.90 -13.19
C ALA A 128 13.99 -27.63 -13.17
N ASP A 129 14.72 -27.61 -12.03
CA ASP A 129 16.03 -28.26 -11.85
C ASP A 129 17.03 -27.90 -12.98
N GLY A 130 17.03 -26.62 -13.40
CA GLY A 130 17.80 -26.14 -14.53
C GLY A 130 17.44 -24.71 -14.94
N SER A 131 18.05 -24.24 -16.03
CA SER A 131 17.74 -22.94 -16.63
C SER A 131 16.42 -22.99 -17.41
N VAL A 132 15.58 -21.98 -17.24
CA VAL A 132 14.31 -21.81 -17.97
C VAL A 132 14.45 -20.63 -18.91
N GLU A 133 14.32 -20.88 -20.21
CA GLU A 133 14.73 -19.94 -21.27
C GLU A 133 13.98 -18.60 -21.22
N THR A 134 12.65 -18.64 -21.09
CA THR A 134 11.81 -17.44 -21.18
C THR A 134 10.87 -17.24 -20.00
N ALA A 135 10.38 -16.00 -19.82
CA ALA A 135 9.34 -15.70 -18.85
C ALA A 135 8.01 -16.43 -19.16
N GLU A 136 7.75 -16.75 -20.42
CA GLU A 136 6.58 -17.52 -20.81
C GLU A 136 6.70 -18.98 -20.35
N ASP A 137 7.88 -19.57 -20.45
CA ASP A 137 8.13 -20.93 -19.95
C ASP A 137 8.00 -20.99 -18.42
N VAL A 138 8.53 -19.99 -17.70
CA VAL A 138 8.34 -19.86 -16.25
C VAL A 138 6.84 -19.78 -15.92
N ARG A 139 6.08 -18.98 -16.68
CA ARG A 139 4.63 -18.88 -16.51
C ARG A 139 3.95 -20.24 -16.68
N TRP A 140 4.32 -21.03 -17.69
CA TRP A 140 3.76 -22.37 -17.89
C TRP A 140 4.03 -23.31 -16.72
N ILE A 141 5.21 -23.21 -16.10
CA ILE A 141 5.53 -23.99 -14.91
C ILE A 141 4.66 -23.56 -13.73
N VAL A 142 4.50 -22.24 -13.50
CA VAL A 142 3.61 -21.70 -12.46
C VAL A 142 2.16 -22.18 -12.67
N VAL A 143 1.65 -22.08 -13.90
CA VAL A 143 0.30 -22.58 -14.26
C VAL A 143 0.16 -24.08 -13.98
N GLY A 144 1.20 -24.87 -14.27
CA GLY A 144 1.19 -26.31 -14.00
C GLY A 144 1.30 -26.68 -12.52
N MET A 145 1.64 -25.72 -11.66
CA MET A 145 1.81 -25.92 -10.21
C MET A 145 0.61 -25.45 -9.40
N GLU A 146 -0.14 -24.46 -9.88
CA GLU A 146 -1.25 -23.86 -9.14
C GLU A 146 -2.61 -24.37 -9.61
N ASP A 147 -3.44 -24.83 -8.66
CA ASP A 147 -4.88 -25.01 -8.85
C ASP A 147 -5.62 -23.66 -8.65
N SER A 148 -5.05 -22.57 -9.18
CA SER A 148 -5.54 -21.19 -9.03
C SER A 148 -6.14 -20.69 -10.34
N ASN A 149 -7.25 -19.96 -10.24
CA ASN A 149 -7.81 -19.22 -11.37
C ASN A 149 -7.13 -17.86 -11.59
N ASP A 150 -6.32 -17.41 -10.62
CA ASP A 150 -5.64 -16.12 -10.68
C ASP A 150 -4.19 -16.35 -11.11
N ILE A 151 -4.00 -16.42 -12.44
CA ILE A 151 -2.73 -16.78 -13.06
C ILE A 151 -2.02 -15.51 -13.49
N PRO A 152 -0.79 -15.24 -13.01
CA PRO A 152 -0.01 -14.09 -13.44
C PRO A 152 0.17 -14.06 -14.96
N THR A 153 0.05 -12.88 -15.54
CA THR A 153 0.36 -12.61 -16.94
C THR A 153 1.85 -12.76 -17.21
N THR A 154 2.22 -12.97 -18.48
CA THR A 154 3.65 -13.06 -18.86
C THR A 154 4.42 -11.78 -18.53
N GLU A 155 3.76 -10.61 -18.53
CA GLU A 155 4.39 -9.34 -18.15
C GLU A 155 4.69 -9.26 -16.66
N GLU A 156 3.77 -9.72 -15.82
CA GLU A 156 3.96 -9.79 -14.37
C GLU A 156 5.09 -10.76 -14.02
N ILE A 157 5.12 -11.94 -14.66
CA ILE A 157 6.23 -12.89 -14.52
C ILE A 157 7.56 -12.26 -14.92
N ARG A 158 7.60 -11.53 -16.05
CA ARG A 158 8.82 -10.86 -16.50
C ARG A 158 9.29 -9.79 -15.52
N SER A 159 8.37 -8.95 -15.04
CA SER A 159 8.68 -7.88 -14.07
C SER A 159 9.20 -8.46 -12.76
N ALA A 160 8.57 -9.54 -12.28
CA ALA A 160 9.00 -10.26 -11.08
C ALA A 160 10.37 -10.92 -11.27
N LEU A 161 10.65 -11.55 -12.42
CA LEU A 161 11.97 -12.11 -12.73
C LEU A 161 13.05 -11.02 -12.77
N GLN A 162 12.77 -9.84 -13.33
CA GLN A 162 13.70 -8.71 -13.32
C GLN A 162 14.03 -8.25 -11.90
N LEU A 163 13.02 -8.17 -11.02
CA LEU A 163 13.22 -7.84 -9.61
C LEU A 163 14.06 -8.91 -8.89
N LEU A 164 13.70 -10.19 -9.04
CA LEU A 164 14.41 -11.31 -8.42
C LEU A 164 15.86 -11.46 -8.92
N ALA A 165 16.10 -11.07 -10.17
CA ALA A 165 17.43 -11.05 -10.78
C ALA A 165 18.24 -9.80 -10.45
N HIS A 166 17.63 -8.78 -9.86
CA HIS A 166 18.33 -7.57 -9.48
C HIS A 166 19.45 -7.90 -8.47
N PRO A 167 20.66 -7.34 -8.60
CA PRO A 167 21.80 -7.68 -7.74
C PRO A 167 21.57 -7.51 -6.24
N SER A 168 20.68 -6.59 -5.83
CA SER A 168 20.30 -6.38 -4.43
C SER A 168 19.37 -7.46 -3.88
N VAL A 169 18.72 -8.24 -4.74
CA VAL A 169 17.84 -9.38 -4.37
C VAL A 169 18.59 -10.70 -4.59
N GLY A 170 19.09 -10.91 -5.81
CA GLY A 170 20.03 -11.98 -6.16
C GLY A 170 19.46 -13.40 -6.07
N VAL A 171 18.15 -13.57 -6.01
CA VAL A 171 17.48 -14.88 -5.86
C VAL A 171 17.44 -15.63 -7.19
N VAL A 172 17.32 -14.89 -8.30
CA VAL A 172 17.35 -15.43 -9.66
C VAL A 172 18.61 -14.93 -10.34
N LYS A 173 19.19 -15.74 -11.21
CA LYS A 173 20.21 -15.31 -12.17
C LYS A 173 19.62 -15.43 -13.56
N GLN A 174 19.80 -14.37 -14.36
CA GLN A 174 19.56 -14.40 -15.79
C GLN A 174 20.90 -14.47 -16.52
N ASP A 175 21.08 -15.48 -17.36
CA ASP A 175 22.21 -15.58 -18.29
C ASP A 175 21.75 -16.06 -19.68
N GLN A 176 22.69 -16.50 -20.54
CA GLN A 176 22.37 -16.87 -21.92
C GLN A 176 21.45 -18.09 -22.02
N GLU A 177 21.40 -18.93 -20.99
CA GLU A 177 20.54 -20.12 -20.93
C GLU A 177 19.15 -19.81 -20.34
N GLY A 178 18.91 -18.58 -19.90
CA GLY A 178 17.64 -18.12 -19.33
C GLY A 178 17.73 -17.79 -17.84
N TYR A 179 16.66 -18.11 -17.11
CA TYR A 179 16.49 -17.83 -15.69
C TYR A 179 16.71 -19.08 -14.84
N ARG A 180 17.44 -18.96 -13.74
CA ARG A 180 17.58 -20.03 -12.74
C ARG A 180 17.70 -19.47 -11.34
N VAL A 181 17.27 -20.22 -10.34
CA VAL A 181 17.50 -19.84 -8.93
C VAL A 181 18.98 -19.93 -8.57
N THR A 182 19.43 -19.05 -7.69
CA THR A 182 20.80 -19.06 -7.14
C THR A 182 20.88 -19.78 -5.79
N THR A 183 19.74 -20.06 -5.18
CA THR A 183 19.58 -20.63 -3.85
C THR A 183 18.29 -21.44 -3.77
N ASP A 184 18.13 -22.26 -2.72
CA ASP A 184 16.86 -22.95 -2.43
C ASP A 184 15.71 -21.99 -2.10
N TYR A 185 14.48 -22.49 -2.17
CA TYR A 185 13.26 -21.72 -1.92
C TYR A 185 13.24 -21.04 -0.56
N GLU A 186 13.65 -21.74 0.51
CA GLU A 186 13.61 -21.20 1.87
C GLU A 186 14.51 -19.97 2.02
N ASN A 187 15.73 -20.04 1.48
CA ASN A 187 16.67 -18.93 1.44
C ASN A 187 16.21 -17.82 0.49
N GLY A 188 15.61 -18.17 -0.65
CA GLY A 188 15.01 -17.21 -1.58
C GLY A 188 13.91 -16.38 -0.92
N VAL A 189 13.03 -17.02 -0.15
CA VAL A 189 12.00 -16.34 0.66
C VAL A 189 12.62 -15.40 1.68
N GLN A 190 13.69 -15.82 2.36
CA GLN A 190 14.38 -14.95 3.33
C GLN A 190 14.98 -13.71 2.68
N LEU A 191 15.60 -13.85 1.50
CA LEU A 191 16.16 -12.73 0.74
C LEU A 191 15.07 -11.75 0.30
N VAL A 192 13.95 -12.21 -0.25
CA VAL A 192 12.82 -11.35 -0.62
C VAL A 192 12.26 -10.61 0.61
N ARG A 193 12.08 -11.32 1.73
CA ARG A 193 11.63 -10.69 3.00
C ARG A 193 12.63 -9.68 3.56
N SER A 194 13.92 -9.86 3.29
CA SER A 194 14.95 -8.95 3.76
C SER A 194 14.85 -7.57 3.11
N LEU A 195 14.25 -7.45 1.92
CA LEU A 195 14.06 -6.17 1.23
C LEU A 195 13.28 -5.17 2.09
N GLY A 196 12.28 -5.62 2.84
CA GLY A 196 11.55 -4.79 3.80
C GLY A 196 12.35 -4.32 5.02
N LYS A 197 13.54 -4.89 5.25
CA LYS A 197 14.42 -4.59 6.41
C LYS A 197 15.66 -3.76 6.05
N VAL A 198 15.98 -3.59 4.77
CA VAL A 198 17.21 -2.94 4.30
C VAL A 198 17.17 -1.42 4.52
N VAL A 199 16.00 -0.80 4.58
CA VAL A 199 15.87 0.63 4.89
C VAL A 199 15.79 0.84 6.40
N GLN A 200 16.94 1.07 7.05
CA GLN A 200 16.98 1.55 8.42
C GLN A 200 17.30 3.05 8.45
N PRO A 201 16.56 3.87 9.22
CA PRO A 201 16.96 5.24 9.45
C PRO A 201 18.34 5.25 10.13
N SER A 202 19.25 6.08 9.62
CA SER A 202 20.52 6.32 10.29
C SER A 202 20.24 6.71 11.74
N LYS A 203 20.77 5.96 12.71
CA LYS A 203 20.71 6.34 14.13
C LYS A 203 21.25 7.77 14.26
N LYS A 204 20.38 8.71 14.65
CA LYS A 204 20.80 10.02 15.16
C LYS A 204 21.34 9.87 16.57
#